data_AF-A0A1B1BD56-F1
#
_entry.id   AF-A0A1B1BD56-F1
#
_cell.length_a   1.000
_cell.length_b   1.000
_cell.length_c   1.000
_cell.angle_alpha   90.00
_cell.angle_beta   90.00
_cell.angle_gamma   90.00
#
_symmetry.space_group_name_H-M   'P 1'
#
loop_
_entity.id
_entity.type
_entity.pdbx_description
1 polymer ?
#
loop_
_entity_poly.entity_id
_entity_poly.type
_entity_poly.pdbx_seq_one_letter_code
_entity_poly.pdbx_strand_id
1 'polypeptide(L)'
;MLTNRLGATLPNWINPVDAGQLSGRTGFALHMLRDLDAMTAGLTLHWRSGVIEGAVNRIKKIKRRLYGHAGFELLRKMILLQ
;
A
#
# COMPACT_ATOMS: atom_id res chain seq x y z
N MET A 1 12.21 -3.74 -2.34
CA MET A 1 11.64 -3.94 -3.69
C MET A 1 11.20 -5.39 -3.81
N LEU A 2 10.00 -5.67 -4.35
CA LEU A 2 9.55 -7.04 -4.62
C LEU A 2 10.45 -7.67 -5.69
N THR A 3 11.28 -8.63 -5.30
CA THR A 3 12.28 -9.28 -6.17
C THR A 3 11.67 -10.37 -7.04
N ASN A 4 10.71 -11.11 -6.50
CA ASN A 4 10.08 -12.24 -7.17
C ASN A 4 8.66 -11.84 -7.60
N ARG A 5 8.48 -11.57 -8.90
CA ARG A 5 7.21 -11.09 -9.48
C ARG A 5 6.20 -12.22 -9.68
N LEU A 6 5.85 -12.90 -8.59
CA LEU A 6 5.04 -14.13 -8.57
C LEU A 6 3.57 -13.84 -8.30
N GLY A 7 3.00 -12.76 -8.86
CA GLY A 7 1.59 -12.40 -8.61
C GLY A 7 0.61 -13.52 -8.96
N ALA A 8 0.91 -14.30 -10.01
CA ALA A 8 0.09 -15.44 -10.43
C ALA A 8 -0.04 -16.55 -9.37
N THR A 9 0.90 -16.65 -8.41
CA THR A 9 0.84 -17.67 -7.35
C THR A 9 0.07 -17.19 -6.12
N LEU A 10 -0.42 -15.95 -6.10
CA LEU A 10 -1.14 -15.37 -4.96
C LEU A 10 -2.37 -16.19 -4.52
N PRO A 11 -3.21 -16.74 -5.43
CA PRO A 11 -4.33 -17.60 -5.03
C PRO A 11 -3.92 -18.84 -4.22
N ASN A 12 -2.73 -19.40 -4.50
CA ASN A 12 -2.23 -20.59 -3.79
C ASN A 12 -1.95 -20.30 -2.31
N TRP A 13 -1.70 -19.04 -1.96
CA TRP A 13 -1.56 -18.60 -0.57
C TRP A 13 -2.91 -18.20 0.05
N ILE A 14 -3.81 -17.59 -0.72
CA ILE A 14 -5.10 -17.11 -0.19
C ILE A 14 -6.02 -18.28 0.18
N ASN A 15 -6.15 -19.29 -0.70
CA ASN A 15 -7.12 -20.37 -0.51
C ASN A 15 -6.94 -21.16 0.80
N PRO A 16 -5.71 -21.55 1.22
CA PRO A 16 -5.50 -22.21 2.52
C PRO A 16 -5.76 -21.30 3.73
N VAL A 17 -5.51 -20.00 3.61
CA VAL A 17 -5.70 -19.02 4.69
C VAL A 17 -7.19 -18.78 4.95
N ASP A 18 -8.00 -18.74 3.88
CA ASP A 18 -9.46 -18.65 3.98
C ASP A 18 -10.04 -19.93 4.59
N ALA A 19 -9.62 -21.10 4.07
CA ALA A 19 -10.06 -22.41 4.57
C ALA A 19 -9.72 -22.66 6.05
N GLY A 20 -8.60 -22.10 6.54
CA GLY A 20 -8.17 -22.24 7.93
C GLY A 20 -8.97 -21.41 8.94
N GLN A 21 -9.90 -20.54 8.51
CA GLN A 21 -10.77 -19.70 9.35
C GLN A 21 -10.07 -19.03 10.55
N LEU A 22 -8.82 -18.63 10.36
CA LEU A 22 -8.03 -18.00 11.42
C LEU A 22 -8.58 -16.59 11.68
N SER A 23 -9.00 -16.34 12.92
CA SER A 23 -9.58 -15.05 13.32
C SER A 23 -8.61 -13.89 12.99
N GLY A 24 -9.15 -12.87 12.31
CA GLY A 24 -8.38 -11.72 11.82
C GLY A 24 -7.64 -11.92 10.49
N ARG A 25 -7.46 -13.16 10.00
CA ARG A 25 -6.79 -13.43 8.70
C ARG A 25 -7.77 -13.67 7.56
N THR A 26 -8.95 -14.23 7.85
CA THR A 26 -10.01 -14.44 6.85
C THR A 26 -10.48 -13.11 6.24
N GLY A 27 -10.64 -12.06 7.06
CA GLY A 27 -10.99 -10.73 6.57
C GLY A 27 -9.94 -10.20 5.58
N PHE A 28 -8.66 -10.33 5.89
CA PHE A 28 -7.58 -9.90 5.00
C PHE A 28 -7.56 -10.68 3.68
N ALA A 29 -7.65 -12.01 3.75
CA ALA A 29 -7.73 -12.89 2.57
C ALA A 29 -8.92 -12.54 1.65
N LEU A 30 -10.10 -12.29 2.23
CA LEU A 30 -11.29 -11.88 1.46
C LEU A 30 -11.11 -10.56 0.73
N HIS A 31 -10.46 -9.56 1.36
CA HIS A 31 -10.15 -8.30 0.68
C HIS A 31 -9.13 -8.51 -0.44
N MET A 32 -8.14 -9.38 -0.26
CA MET A 32 -7.20 -9.74 -1.33
C MET A 32 -7.88 -10.43 -2.52
N LEU A 33 -8.87 -11.28 -2.27
CA LEU A 33 -9.66 -11.91 -3.35
C LEU A 33 -10.51 -10.89 -4.12
N ARG A 34 -11.09 -9.91 -3.43
CA ARG A 34 -11.87 -8.83 -4.08
C ARG A 34 -11.02 -8.00 -5.04
N ASP A 35 -9.77 -7.75 -4.67
CA ASP A 35 -8.82 -6.95 -5.46
C ASP A 35 -7.79 -7.82 -6.19
N LEU A 36 -8.10 -9.09 -6.47
CA LEU A 36 -7.13 -10.08 -6.94
C LEU A 36 -6.41 -9.65 -8.22
N ASP A 37 -7.12 -9.07 -9.18
CA ASP A 37 -6.54 -8.60 -10.44
C ASP A 37 -5.52 -7.47 -10.20
N ALA A 38 -5.88 -6.51 -9.36
CA ALA A 38 -5.03 -5.39 -9.00
C ALA A 38 -3.79 -5.86 -8.23
N MET A 39 -3.95 -6.80 -7.29
CA MET A 39 -2.84 -7.38 -6.54
C MET A 39 -1.92 -8.23 -7.44
N THR A 40 -2.50 -9.04 -8.32
CA THR A 40 -1.74 -9.83 -9.30
C THR A 40 -0.93 -8.92 -10.21
N ALA A 41 -1.53 -7.84 -10.73
CA ALA A 41 -0.83 -6.84 -11.53
C ALA A 41 0.27 -6.13 -10.72
N GLY A 42 -0.01 -5.69 -9.50
CA GLY A 42 0.97 -5.02 -8.63
C GLY A 42 2.16 -5.91 -8.24
N LEU A 43 1.94 -7.22 -8.14
CA LEU A 43 2.99 -8.20 -7.85
C LEU A 43 3.70 -8.72 -9.11
N THR A 44 3.12 -8.56 -10.31
CA THR A 44 3.67 -9.12 -11.57
C THR A 44 4.34 -8.06 -12.44
N LEU A 45 3.83 -6.84 -12.45
CA LEU A 45 4.36 -5.76 -13.28
C LEU A 45 5.67 -5.21 -12.71
N HIS A 46 6.45 -4.58 -13.58
CA HIS A 46 7.71 -3.94 -13.18
C HIS A 46 7.49 -2.57 -12.54
N TRP A 47 6.30 -2.00 -12.69
CA TRP A 47 5.90 -0.72 -12.13
C TRP A 47 5.84 -0.80 -10.61
N ARG A 48 6.35 0.22 -9.93
CA ARG A 48 6.40 0.28 -8.47
C ARG A 48 6.06 1.70 -8.01
N SER A 49 5.23 1.80 -6.98
CA SER A 49 4.88 3.09 -6.37
C SER A 49 5.90 3.59 -5.33
N GLY A 50 6.96 2.82 -5.04
CA GLY A 50 7.84 3.08 -3.88
C GLY A 50 8.44 4.49 -3.81
N VAL A 51 8.82 5.10 -4.94
CA VAL A 51 9.32 6.49 -4.96
C VAL A 51 8.20 7.48 -4.59
N ILE A 52 7.01 7.27 -5.14
CA ILE A 52 5.82 8.09 -4.89
C ILE A 52 5.37 7.92 -3.43
N GLU A 53 5.36 6.69 -2.91
CA GLU A 53 5.05 6.40 -1.51
C GLU A 53 6.02 7.10 -0.55
N GLY A 54 7.31 7.17 -0.90
CA GLY A 54 8.30 7.94 -0.15
C GLY A 54 7.97 9.42 -0.10
N ALA A 55 7.62 10.03 -1.24
CA ALA A 55 7.18 11.42 -1.31
C ALA A 55 5.90 11.65 -0.49
N VAL A 56 4.91 10.76 -0.61
CA VAL A 56 3.66 10.80 0.18
C VAL A 56 3.94 10.70 1.68
N ASN A 57 4.88 9.83 2.10
CA ASN A 57 5.27 9.73 3.51
C ASN A 57 5.95 10.99 4.02
N ARG A 58 6.81 11.63 3.22
CA ARG A 58 7.39 12.94 3.58
C ARG A 58 6.30 13.97 3.79
N ILE A 59 5.33 14.07 2.89
CA ILE A 59 4.20 15.01 2.99
C ILE A 59 3.36 14.70 4.25
N LYS A 60 3.02 13.44 4.50
CA LYS A 60 2.29 13.01 5.71
C LYS A 60 3.06 13.35 6.98
N LYS A 61 4.39 13.22 7.00
CA LYS A 61 5.24 13.60 8.13
C LYS A 61 5.15 15.11 8.41
N ILE A 62 5.22 15.95 7.38
CA ILE A 62 5.07 17.41 7.52
C ILE A 62 3.68 17.76 8.07
N LYS A 63 2.61 17.18 7.51
CA LYS A 63 1.24 17.42 7.98
C LYS A 63 1.04 16.99 9.44
N ARG A 64 1.66 15.88 9.88
CA ARG A 64 1.64 15.42 11.28
C ARG A 64 2.42 16.35 12.22
N ARG A 65 3.57 16.89 11.79
CA ARG A 65 4.32 17.92 12.55
C ARG A 65 3.47 19.16 12.81
N LEU A 66 2.56 19.48 11.89
CA LEU A 66 1.62 20.59 12.01
C LEU A 66 0.30 20.19 12.71
N TYR A 67 0.25 19.03 13.37
CA TYR A 67 -0.94 18.53 14.08
C TYR A 67 -2.20 18.47 13.19
N GLY A 68 -2.04 18.32 11.87
CA GLY A 68 -3.16 18.28 10.94
C GLY A 68 -3.77 19.64 10.58
N HIS A 69 -3.31 20.74 11.18
CA HIS A 69 -3.84 22.10 10.93
C HIS A 69 -3.29 22.76 9.66
N ALA A 70 -2.49 22.04 8.88
CA ALA A 70 -1.91 22.53 7.64
C ALA A 70 -2.95 22.57 6.50
N GLY A 71 -3.38 23.77 6.12
CA GLY A 71 -4.00 24.00 4.81
C GLY A 71 -2.99 23.84 3.66
N PHE A 72 -3.47 23.84 2.42
CA PHE A 72 -2.63 23.61 1.24
C PHE A 72 -1.45 24.59 1.14
N GLU A 73 -1.69 25.89 1.33
CA GLU A 73 -0.65 26.93 1.22
C GLU A 73 0.49 26.74 2.22
N LEU A 74 0.17 26.43 3.48
CA LEU A 74 1.16 26.19 4.52
C LEU A 74 1.96 24.91 4.24
N LEU A 75 1.26 23.84 3.82
CA LEU A 75 1.90 22.57 3.46
C LEU A 75 2.84 22.74 2.26
N ARG A 76 2.42 23.49 1.23
CA ARG A 76 3.23 23.81 0.05
C ARG A 76 4.50 24.56 0.43
N LYS A 77 4.39 25.63 1.24
CA LYS A 77 5.55 26.38 1.74
C LYS A 77 6.52 25.47 2.49
N MET A 78 6.02 24.62 3.38
CA MET A 78 6.89 23.69 4.12
C MET A 78 7.55 22.63 3.25
N ILE A 79 6.92 22.18 2.16
CA ILE A 79 7.54 21.22 1.24
C ILE A 79 8.66 21.86 0.40
N LEU A 80 8.45 23.10 -0.04
CA LEU A 80 9.38 23.83 -0.91
C LEU A 80 10.57 24.45 -0.16
N LEU A 81 10.41 24.77 1.13
CA LEU A 81 11.44 25.41 1.96
C LEU A 81 12.27 24.41 2.79
N GLN A 82 12.00 23.10 2.67
CA GLN A 82 12.71 22.02 3.38
C GLN A 82 13.69 21.28 2.48
#